data_AF-A0A2E5IPN2-F1
#
_entry.id   AF-A0A2E5IPN2-F1
#
_cell.length_a   1.000
_cell.length_b   1.000
_cell.length_c   1.000
_cell.angle_alpha   90.00
_cell.angle_beta   90.00
_cell.angle_gamma   90.00
#
_symmetry.space_group_name_H-M   'P 1'
#
loop_
_entity.id
_entity.type
_entity.pdbx_description
1 polymer ?
#
loop_
_entity_poly.entity_id
_entity_poly.type
_entity_poly.pdbx_seq_one_letter_code
_entity_poly.pdbx_strand_id
1 'polypeptide(L)'
;MDQTTILTLRSLYYSFRLLIHNVYNRFDQLLKGISSLLCLVIIILLFLEFAFHLENTHLSGYYLFHYLLIAFFATDSLLRVLFFKKTKWTYSYQNPINSLVLIVFSLDLFYPSFQINFFISQILLFMVLVSRVSHLQLFLKWLKVRPTQIIILAFLFVIFVGTLLLSLPLSTSTNIPIPFIDALFTSFSAVCVTGLTVNNIGSDFSFFGQLIILFLIQIGGLGIMSFSALLMLILRRKVSQSDTMRLQENYATMNLKETFSAIGFIFKFTLFFEFIGSVFLIAFWYTPQKNLHDIIFSAIFHSISAFCNAGFSLFSDSLISFQFHFPTVFIISFLIIVGGLGFPVLFNLYQRYIKHKHIKLRLQTRMALIITGFLIVFGTIIIFLTEYSHSMNALTVFQKLQLSYFQSVTTRTAGFMTTDITMFHPSTIMMCIILMIIGASPVSTGGGIKTTTFALILISFWNIVKSSFRFDYQHKTIDPNSVFVAFATLFIAIFLIFSFSFFLFLTDVAPIDKLLFEVVSAFGTVGLSLGVTPHLSAIGKLIIMTIMFIGRIGPFVFLYAFFQRRNVKHYSYPVEKVSIV
;
A
#
# COMPACT_ATOMS: atom_id res chain seq x y z
N MET A 1 -9.04 70.07 7.69
CA MET A 1 -8.10 68.97 7.94
C MET A 1 -7.06 68.99 6.84
N ASP A 2 -5.80 69.21 7.18
CA ASP A 2 -4.70 69.19 6.21
C ASP A 2 -4.58 67.80 5.56
N GLN A 3 -4.31 67.75 4.26
CA GLN A 3 -4.15 66.49 3.52
C GLN A 3 -3.11 65.55 4.15
N THR A 4 -2.10 66.10 4.81
CA THR A 4 -1.08 65.36 5.56
C THR A 4 -1.68 64.58 6.74
N THR A 5 -2.60 65.19 7.49
CA THR A 5 -3.30 64.54 8.62
C THR A 5 -4.25 63.42 8.17
N ILE A 6 -4.85 63.55 6.99
CA ILE A 6 -5.72 62.50 6.42
C ILE A 6 -4.87 61.31 5.95
N LEU A 7 -3.70 61.57 5.35
CA LEU A 7 -2.79 60.50 4.91
C LEU A 7 -2.18 59.72 6.08
N THR A 8 -1.81 60.40 7.18
CA THR A 8 -1.31 59.74 8.39
C THR A 8 -2.40 58.92 9.09
N LEU A 9 -3.63 59.41 9.17
CA LEU A 9 -4.77 58.63 9.70
C LEU A 9 -5.07 57.41 8.84
N ARG A 10 -4.96 57.53 7.51
CA ARG A 10 -5.20 56.42 6.58
C ARG A 10 -4.10 55.37 6.66
N SER A 11 -2.83 55.78 6.76
CA SER A 11 -1.71 54.84 6.94
C SER A 11 -1.80 54.12 8.28
N LEU A 12 -2.22 54.82 9.34
CA LEU A 12 -2.43 54.26 10.68
C LEU A 12 -3.61 53.29 10.72
N TYR A 13 -4.71 53.59 10.01
CA TYR A 13 -5.82 52.66 9.83
C TYR A 13 -5.38 51.39 9.07
N TYR A 14 -4.61 51.52 7.99
CA TYR A 14 -4.14 50.36 7.22
C TYR A 14 -3.12 49.52 7.98
N SER A 15 -2.19 50.15 8.72
CA SER A 15 -1.21 49.43 9.55
C SER A 15 -1.89 48.71 10.71
N PHE A 16 -2.88 49.33 11.37
CA PHE A 16 -3.69 48.70 12.41
C PHE A 16 -4.50 47.52 11.85
N ARG A 17 -5.10 47.69 10.67
CA ARG A 17 -5.84 46.60 9.99
C ARG A 17 -4.93 45.45 9.56
N LEU A 18 -3.71 45.74 9.10
CA LEU A 18 -2.68 44.73 8.79
C LEU A 18 -2.21 44.00 10.05
N LEU A 19 -2.01 44.71 11.15
CA LEU A 19 -1.61 44.13 12.43
C LEU A 19 -2.70 43.19 12.96
N ILE A 20 -3.95 43.63 12.94
CA ILE A 20 -5.11 42.79 13.27
C ILE A 20 -5.17 41.56 12.36
N HIS A 21 -5.00 41.73 11.05
CA HIS A 21 -5.00 40.61 10.11
C HIS A 21 -3.87 39.61 10.38
N ASN A 22 -2.68 40.08 10.71
CA ASN A 22 -1.53 39.23 11.07
C ASN A 22 -1.74 38.48 12.39
N VAL A 23 -2.32 39.15 13.40
CA VAL A 23 -2.67 38.52 14.68
C VAL A 23 -3.73 37.44 14.46
N TYR A 24 -4.78 37.71 13.68
CA TYR A 24 -5.78 36.69 13.32
C TYR A 24 -5.14 35.51 12.59
N ASN A 25 -4.30 35.75 11.59
CA ASN A 25 -3.65 34.67 10.84
C ASN A 25 -2.74 33.81 11.72
N ARG A 26 -1.98 34.41 12.65
CA ARG A 26 -1.16 33.66 13.62
C ARG A 26 -2.02 32.86 14.59
N PHE A 27 -3.11 33.44 15.09
CA PHE A 27 -4.02 32.74 16.01
C PHE A 27 -4.76 31.58 15.32
N ASP A 28 -5.22 31.76 14.08
CA ASP A 28 -5.80 30.67 13.28
C ASP A 28 -4.77 29.56 13.05
N GLN A 29 -3.51 29.89 12.74
CA GLN A 29 -2.45 28.89 12.62
C GLN A 29 -2.21 28.12 13.93
N LEU A 30 -2.19 28.81 15.07
CA LEU A 30 -2.05 28.18 16.39
C LEU A 30 -3.22 27.24 16.70
N LEU A 31 -4.46 27.71 16.51
CA LEU A 31 -5.66 26.88 16.68
C LEU A 31 -5.63 25.64 15.80
N LYS A 32 -5.20 25.77 14.54
CA LYS A 32 -5.06 24.63 13.65
C LYS A 32 -3.99 23.66 14.13
N GLY A 33 -2.85 24.15 14.63
CA GLY A 33 -1.80 23.34 15.25
C GLY A 33 -2.31 22.55 16.45
N ILE A 34 -3.00 23.20 17.39
CA ILE A 34 -3.60 22.55 18.56
C ILE A 34 -4.65 21.52 18.12
N SER A 35 -5.52 21.86 17.16
CA SER A 35 -6.51 20.94 16.63
C SER A 35 -5.88 19.68 16.01
N SER A 36 -4.70 19.81 15.38
CA SER A 36 -4.00 18.68 14.77
C SER A 36 -3.42 17.73 15.82
N LEU A 37 -2.89 18.27 16.94
CA LEU A 37 -2.45 17.47 18.08
C LEU A 37 -3.62 16.75 18.74
N LEU A 38 -4.73 17.44 18.96
CA LEU A 38 -5.92 16.84 19.57
C LEU A 38 -6.60 15.81 18.67
N CYS A 39 -6.51 15.93 17.34
CA CYS A 39 -6.92 14.85 16.44
C CYS A 39 -6.09 13.57 16.68
N LEU A 40 -4.79 13.70 16.97
CA LEU A 40 -3.93 12.56 17.29
C LEU A 40 -4.32 11.93 18.63
N VAL A 41 -4.69 12.76 19.61
CA VAL A 41 -5.24 12.31 20.90
C VAL A 41 -6.57 11.59 20.73
N ILE A 42 -7.47 12.08 19.85
CA ILE A 42 -8.72 11.37 19.51
C ILE A 42 -8.43 9.98 18.94
N ILE A 43 -7.45 9.86 18.03
CA ILE A 43 -7.07 8.56 17.45
C ILE A 43 -6.60 7.60 18.56
N ILE A 44 -5.76 8.07 19.48
CA ILE A 44 -5.24 7.27 20.59
C ILE A 44 -6.37 6.87 21.55
N LEU A 45 -7.29 7.79 21.89
CA LEU A 45 -8.39 7.52 22.80
C LEU A 45 -9.38 6.53 22.22
N LEU A 46 -9.85 6.77 20.98
CA LEU A 46 -10.71 5.81 20.28
C LEU A 46 -10.00 4.45 20.19
N PHE A 47 -8.69 4.42 19.96
CA PHE A 47 -7.94 3.18 19.94
C PHE A 47 -7.93 2.44 21.30
N LEU A 48 -7.58 3.12 22.39
CA LEU A 48 -7.49 2.52 23.71
C LEU A 48 -8.82 1.90 24.14
N GLU A 49 -9.94 2.53 23.79
CA GLU A 49 -11.28 2.05 24.13
C GLU A 49 -11.73 0.85 23.30
N PHE A 50 -11.37 0.83 22.02
CA PHE A 50 -11.73 -0.27 21.13
C PHE A 50 -10.82 -1.50 21.37
N ALA A 51 -9.53 -1.30 21.64
CA ALA A 51 -8.55 -2.36 21.79
C ALA A 51 -8.59 -3.05 23.17
N PHE A 52 -8.85 -2.29 24.23
CA PHE A 52 -8.98 -2.83 25.58
C PHE A 52 -10.46 -2.71 25.95
N HIS A 53 -11.19 -3.82 26.02
CA HIS A 53 -12.51 -3.84 26.66
C HIS A 53 -12.32 -3.41 28.12
N LEU A 54 -12.41 -2.11 28.35
CA LEU A 54 -12.17 -1.50 29.65
C LEU A 54 -13.28 -2.00 30.59
N GLU A 55 -12.88 -2.60 31.71
CA GLU A 55 -13.79 -2.90 32.81
C GLU A 55 -14.53 -1.63 33.23
N ASN A 56 -15.78 -1.80 33.67
CA ASN A 56 -16.72 -0.71 33.96
C ASN A 56 -16.20 0.36 34.95
N THR A 57 -15.12 0.08 35.67
CA THR A 57 -14.49 0.94 36.68
C THR A 57 -13.74 2.15 36.09
N HIS A 58 -13.30 2.11 34.83
CA HIS A 58 -12.55 3.21 34.20
C HIS A 58 -13.36 4.08 33.22
N LEU A 59 -14.62 3.71 32.92
CA LEU A 59 -15.49 4.40 31.95
C LEU A 59 -15.73 5.88 32.26
N SER A 60 -15.77 6.27 33.55
CA SER A 60 -16.04 7.66 33.96
C SER A 60 -14.92 8.63 33.56
N GLY A 61 -13.65 8.21 33.66
CA GLY A 61 -12.50 9.02 33.26
C GLY A 61 -12.40 9.21 31.74
N TYR A 62 -12.67 8.15 30.97
CA TYR A 62 -12.71 8.20 29.51
C TYR A 62 -13.84 9.09 28.99
N TYR A 63 -15.03 8.97 29.58
CA TYR A 63 -16.16 9.81 29.24
C TYR A 63 -15.88 11.30 29.52
N LEU A 64 -15.21 11.63 30.63
CA LEU A 64 -14.78 13.00 30.92
C LEU A 64 -13.80 13.52 29.85
N PHE A 65 -12.85 12.70 29.42
CA PHE A 65 -11.91 13.05 28.34
C PHE A 65 -12.61 13.28 27.00
N HIS A 66 -13.59 12.43 26.65
CA HIS A 66 -14.42 12.59 25.46
C HIS A 66 -15.16 13.93 25.48
N TYR A 67 -15.78 14.24 26.61
CA TYR A 67 -16.52 15.48 26.79
C TYR A 67 -15.61 16.71 26.67
N LEU A 68 -14.43 16.69 27.29
CA LEU A 68 -13.44 17.78 27.18
C LEU A 68 -12.97 18.01 25.74
N LEU A 69 -12.76 16.93 24.98
CA LEU A 69 -12.40 17.03 23.57
C LEU A 69 -13.52 17.63 22.73
N ILE A 70 -14.76 17.15 22.90
CA ILE A 70 -15.92 17.69 22.19
C ILE A 70 -16.11 19.17 22.54
N ALA A 71 -15.97 19.55 23.81
CA ALA A 71 -16.02 20.94 24.26
C ALA A 71 -14.95 21.81 23.58
N PHE A 72 -13.72 21.30 23.46
CA PHE A 72 -12.65 22.01 22.73
C PHE A 72 -13.02 22.22 21.25
N PHE A 73 -13.52 21.19 20.57
CA PHE A 73 -13.86 21.31 19.14
C PHE A 73 -15.11 22.16 18.88
N ALA A 74 -16.08 22.14 19.81
CA ALA A 74 -17.21 23.04 19.79
C ALA A 74 -16.76 24.50 19.99
N THR A 75 -15.86 24.77 20.95
CA THR A 75 -15.31 26.12 21.18
C THR A 75 -14.44 26.61 20.02
N ASP A 76 -13.56 25.78 19.45
CA ASP A 76 -12.81 26.12 18.23
C ASP A 76 -13.74 26.45 17.05
N SER A 77 -14.82 25.66 16.89
CA SER A 77 -15.81 25.90 15.84
C SER A 77 -16.55 27.22 16.06
N LEU A 78 -16.91 27.53 17.31
CA LEU A 78 -17.54 28.79 17.71
C LEU A 78 -16.64 30.00 17.44
N LEU A 79 -15.36 29.92 17.83
CA LEU A 79 -14.37 30.98 17.57
C LEU A 79 -14.23 31.26 16.08
N ARG A 80 -14.18 30.22 15.23
CA ARG A 80 -14.10 30.35 13.76
C ARG A 80 -15.33 31.03 13.15
N VAL A 81 -16.52 30.75 13.67
CA VAL A 81 -17.78 31.40 13.24
C VAL A 81 -17.80 32.87 13.66
N LEU A 82 -17.36 33.20 14.88
CA LEU A 82 -17.44 34.56 15.40
C LEU A 82 -16.38 35.51 14.84
N PHE A 83 -15.12 35.06 14.72
CA PHE A 83 -13.99 35.96 14.49
C PHE A 83 -13.37 35.90 13.08
N PHE A 84 -13.46 34.76 12.38
CA PHE A 84 -12.60 34.50 11.21
C PHE A 84 -13.29 34.62 9.85
N LYS A 85 -14.62 34.54 9.77
CA LYS A 85 -15.35 34.72 8.50
C LYS A 85 -16.26 35.95 8.53
N LYS A 86 -16.15 36.78 7.49
CA LYS A 86 -17.00 37.97 7.25
C LYS A 86 -18.50 37.66 7.24
N THR A 87 -18.89 36.45 6.82
CA THR A 87 -20.30 36.02 6.79
C THR A 87 -20.45 34.68 7.52
N LYS A 88 -21.11 34.71 8.69
CA LYS A 88 -21.30 33.54 9.57
C LYS A 88 -21.98 32.37 8.85
N TRP A 89 -22.97 32.66 8.01
CA TRP A 89 -23.74 31.69 7.23
C TRP A 89 -22.89 30.91 6.21
N THR A 90 -21.91 31.56 5.58
CA THR A 90 -21.05 30.89 4.60
C THR A 90 -20.04 29.95 5.26
N TYR A 91 -19.69 30.16 6.54
CA TYR A 91 -18.89 29.21 7.29
C TYR A 91 -19.65 27.92 7.58
N SER A 92 -20.87 28.07 8.11
CA SER A 92 -21.70 26.94 8.53
C SER A 92 -22.04 26.02 7.35
N TYR A 93 -22.40 26.60 6.20
CA TYR A 93 -22.69 25.83 4.98
C TYR A 93 -21.46 25.09 4.42
N GLN A 94 -20.27 25.66 4.56
CA GLN A 94 -19.04 25.05 4.04
C GLN A 94 -18.47 23.96 4.97
N ASN A 95 -18.86 23.93 6.25
CA ASN A 95 -18.36 22.98 7.25
C ASN A 95 -19.52 22.41 8.10
N PRO A 96 -20.40 21.59 7.52
CA PRO A 96 -21.63 21.11 8.18
C PRO A 96 -21.36 20.25 9.41
N ILE A 97 -20.23 19.54 9.45
CA ILE A 97 -19.85 18.71 10.61
C ILE A 97 -19.50 19.58 11.82
N ASN A 98 -18.79 20.69 11.61
CA ASN A 98 -18.40 21.58 12.71
C ASN A 98 -19.63 22.30 13.31
N SER A 99 -20.62 22.63 12.48
CA SER A 99 -21.88 23.19 12.98
C SER A 99 -22.73 22.14 13.69
N LEU A 100 -22.77 20.90 13.21
CA LEU A 100 -23.46 19.80 13.88
C LEU A 100 -22.88 19.54 15.29
N VAL A 101 -21.55 19.45 15.41
CA VAL A 101 -20.89 19.26 16.71
C VAL A 101 -21.19 20.41 17.67
N LEU A 102 -21.19 21.65 17.16
CA LEU A 102 -21.53 22.84 17.97
C LEU A 102 -23.00 22.83 18.42
N ILE A 103 -23.92 22.40 17.55
CA ILE A 103 -25.35 22.27 17.88
C ILE A 103 -25.54 21.18 18.95
N VAL A 104 -25.00 19.99 18.74
CA VAL A 104 -25.16 18.85 19.66
C VAL A 104 -24.57 19.17 21.03
N PHE A 105 -23.40 19.81 21.07
CA PHE A 105 -22.79 20.28 22.33
C PHE A 105 -23.62 21.38 23.00
N SER A 106 -24.22 22.30 22.22
CA SER A 106 -25.10 23.33 22.80
C SER A 106 -26.41 22.74 23.35
N LEU A 107 -26.98 21.71 22.71
CA LEU A 107 -28.18 21.04 23.19
C LEU A 107 -27.92 20.37 24.55
N ASP A 108 -26.78 19.71 24.70
CA ASP A 108 -26.35 19.11 25.97
C ASP A 108 -26.18 20.15 27.09
N LEU A 109 -25.67 21.34 26.76
CA LEU A 109 -25.43 22.42 27.73
C LEU A 109 -26.71 23.15 28.18
N PHE A 110 -27.71 23.29 27.28
CA PHE A 110 -28.95 24.04 27.56
C PHE A 110 -30.14 23.16 27.94
N TYR A 111 -30.15 21.87 27.58
CA TYR A 111 -31.24 20.94 27.87
C TYR A 111 -30.77 19.78 28.75
N PRO A 112 -31.10 19.79 30.06
CA PRO A 112 -30.67 18.75 31.00
C PRO A 112 -31.15 17.33 30.67
N SER A 113 -32.20 17.21 29.85
CA SER A 113 -32.77 15.94 29.40
C SER A 113 -32.01 15.28 28.24
N PHE A 114 -31.11 16.01 27.57
CA PHE A 114 -30.27 15.49 26.49
C PHE A 114 -28.85 15.37 27.02
N GLN A 115 -28.38 14.13 27.22
CA GLN A 115 -27.00 13.85 27.62
C GLN A 115 -26.26 13.16 26.47
N ILE A 116 -25.06 13.64 26.14
CA ILE A 116 -24.18 13.01 25.14
C ILE A 116 -23.66 11.69 25.70
N ASN A 117 -24.42 10.61 25.55
CA ASN A 117 -23.98 9.28 25.97
C ASN A 117 -22.66 8.87 25.30
N PHE A 118 -21.95 7.93 25.91
CA PHE A 118 -20.66 7.42 25.44
C PHE A 118 -20.63 7.06 23.93
N PHE A 119 -21.68 6.41 23.43
CA PHE A 119 -21.76 6.07 22.00
C PHE A 119 -21.88 7.32 21.09
N ILE A 120 -22.63 8.33 21.53
CA ILE A 120 -22.81 9.58 20.80
C ILE A 120 -21.50 10.37 20.79
N SER A 121 -20.76 10.36 21.90
CA SER A 121 -19.47 11.05 21.99
C SER A 121 -18.44 10.46 21.02
N GLN A 122 -18.39 9.13 20.86
CA GLN A 122 -17.52 8.46 19.90
C GLN A 122 -17.85 8.84 18.45
N ILE A 123 -19.13 8.84 18.08
CA ILE A 123 -19.57 9.26 16.73
C ILE A 123 -19.18 10.71 16.46
N LEU A 124 -19.40 11.60 17.43
CA LEU A 124 -19.03 13.01 17.31
C LEU A 124 -17.52 13.20 17.14
N LEU A 125 -16.70 12.52 17.93
CA LEU A 125 -15.24 12.58 17.81
C LEU A 125 -14.76 12.05 16.47
N PHE A 126 -15.34 10.96 15.97
CA PHE A 126 -15.03 10.44 14.64
C PHE A 126 -15.40 11.45 13.53
N MET A 127 -16.58 12.06 13.61
CA MET A 127 -17.00 13.10 12.67
C MET A 127 -16.07 14.32 12.72
N VAL A 128 -15.71 14.78 13.92
CA VAL A 128 -14.74 15.87 14.12
C VAL A 128 -13.42 15.52 13.45
N LEU A 129 -12.90 14.31 13.67
CA LEU A 129 -11.66 13.86 13.06
C LEU A 129 -11.72 13.94 11.54
N VAL A 130 -12.80 13.45 10.93
CA VAL A 130 -13.04 13.53 9.47
C VAL A 130 -13.09 14.97 8.96
N SER A 131 -13.76 15.87 9.69
CA SER A 131 -13.83 17.31 9.36
C SER A 131 -12.46 17.98 9.43
N ARG A 132 -11.60 17.52 10.36
CA ARG A 132 -10.33 18.15 10.71
C ARG A 132 -9.10 17.47 10.11
N VAL A 133 -9.27 16.45 9.27
CA VAL A 133 -8.16 15.79 8.55
C VAL A 133 -7.27 16.78 7.80
N SER A 134 -7.85 17.86 7.26
CA SER A 134 -7.08 18.89 6.55
C SER A 134 -6.04 19.61 7.44
N HIS A 135 -6.22 19.66 8.76
CA HIS A 135 -5.28 20.29 9.69
C HIS A 135 -4.04 19.44 9.94
N LEU A 136 -4.10 18.12 9.75
CA LEU A 136 -2.90 17.26 9.78
C LEU A 136 -1.85 17.68 8.74
N GLN A 137 -2.26 18.37 7.67
CA GLN A 137 -1.31 18.94 6.70
C GLN A 137 -0.39 20.00 7.32
N LEU A 138 -0.86 20.76 8.29
CA LEU A 138 -0.04 21.79 8.96
C LEU A 138 1.01 21.13 9.85
N PHE A 139 0.64 20.06 10.53
CA PHE A 139 1.58 19.23 11.29
C PHE A 139 2.67 18.64 10.38
N LEU A 140 2.29 18.07 9.22
CA LEU A 140 3.25 17.56 8.22
C LEU A 140 4.16 18.66 7.66
N LYS A 141 3.64 19.87 7.45
CA LYS A 141 4.44 21.03 7.02
C LYS A 141 5.42 21.48 8.10
N TRP A 142 4.99 21.48 9.37
CA TRP A 142 5.83 21.84 10.50
C TRP A 142 7.00 20.88 10.66
N LEU A 143 6.76 19.59 10.45
CA LEU A 143 7.78 18.53 10.41
C LEU A 143 8.69 18.57 9.16
N LYS A 144 8.48 19.50 8.22
CA LYS A 144 9.25 19.63 6.95
C LYS A 144 9.38 18.32 6.16
N VAL A 145 8.33 17.50 6.18
CA VAL A 145 8.32 16.16 5.57
C VAL A 145 8.39 16.26 4.03
N ARG A 146 9.27 15.47 3.40
CA ARG A 146 9.41 15.42 1.94
C ARG A 146 8.25 14.64 1.30
N PRO A 147 7.89 14.89 0.03
CA PRO A 147 6.81 14.16 -0.65
C PRO A 147 6.98 12.63 -0.63
N THR A 148 8.20 12.12 -0.80
CA THR A 148 8.50 10.68 -0.69
C THR A 148 8.28 10.12 0.71
N GLN A 149 8.52 10.92 1.75
CA GLN A 149 8.28 10.53 3.14
C GLN A 149 6.78 10.58 3.50
N ILE A 150 6.01 11.52 2.94
CA ILE A 150 4.54 11.57 3.11
C ILE A 150 3.92 10.25 2.64
N ILE A 151 4.41 9.72 1.53
CA ILE A 151 3.95 8.46 0.95
C ILE A 151 4.20 7.29 1.91
N ILE A 152 5.40 7.20 2.47
CA ILE A 152 5.78 6.18 3.46
C ILE A 152 4.91 6.29 4.72
N LEU A 153 4.75 7.50 5.25
CA LEU A 153 3.93 7.75 6.45
C LEU A 153 2.46 7.43 6.23
N ALA A 154 1.91 7.72 5.05
CA ALA A 154 0.53 7.37 4.72
C ALA A 154 0.31 5.85 4.72
N PHE A 155 1.27 5.08 4.21
CA PHE A 155 1.20 3.62 4.23
C PHE A 155 1.33 3.06 5.65
N LEU A 156 2.28 3.57 6.44
CA LEU A 156 2.40 3.20 7.86
C LEU A 156 1.14 3.55 8.65
N PHE A 157 0.48 4.66 8.32
CA PHE A 157 -0.79 5.03 8.95
C PHE A 157 -1.91 4.02 8.63
N VAL A 158 -2.05 3.59 7.37
CA VAL A 158 -3.03 2.56 7.00
C VAL A 158 -2.73 1.24 7.69
N ILE A 159 -1.45 0.82 7.74
CA ILE A 159 -1.02 -0.39 8.44
C ILE A 159 -1.35 -0.29 9.93
N PHE A 160 -1.06 0.84 10.55
CA PHE A 160 -1.37 1.09 11.94
C PHE A 160 -2.88 0.97 12.19
N VAL A 161 -3.72 1.72 11.46
CA VAL A 161 -5.18 1.63 11.57
C VAL A 161 -5.71 0.22 11.34
N GLY A 162 -5.20 -0.48 10.33
CA GLY A 162 -5.54 -1.87 10.05
C GLY A 162 -5.19 -2.81 11.22
N THR A 163 -4.05 -2.59 11.87
CA THR A 163 -3.64 -3.34 13.06
C THR A 163 -4.61 -3.13 14.21
N LEU A 164 -5.02 -1.88 14.45
CA LEU A 164 -5.98 -1.55 15.50
C LEU A 164 -7.31 -2.27 15.26
N LEU A 165 -7.81 -2.22 14.03
CA LEU A 165 -9.08 -2.86 13.65
C LEU A 165 -9.02 -4.38 13.74
N LEU A 166 -7.89 -5.00 13.39
CA LEU A 166 -7.67 -6.45 13.51
C LEU A 166 -7.34 -6.92 14.93
N SER A 167 -7.00 -6.00 15.84
CA SER A 167 -6.83 -6.32 17.26
C SER A 167 -8.15 -6.33 18.04
N LEU A 168 -9.25 -5.91 17.40
CA LEU A 168 -10.57 -5.89 18.02
C LEU A 168 -11.11 -7.30 18.27
N PRO A 169 -11.80 -7.56 19.41
CA PRO A 169 -12.49 -8.83 19.64
C PRO A 169 -13.51 -9.17 18.54
N LEU A 170 -14.17 -8.15 17.97
CA LEU A 170 -15.11 -8.29 16.84
C LEU A 170 -14.47 -8.91 15.58
N SER A 171 -13.15 -8.81 15.45
CA SER A 171 -12.42 -9.29 14.28
C SER A 171 -11.98 -10.76 14.41
N THR A 172 -12.10 -11.36 15.59
CA THR A 172 -11.70 -12.75 15.85
C THR A 172 -12.91 -13.67 15.94
N SER A 173 -12.77 -14.91 15.47
CA SER A 173 -13.89 -15.87 15.42
C SER A 173 -14.28 -16.38 16.82
N THR A 174 -13.30 -16.50 17.72
CA THR A 174 -13.46 -17.02 19.08
C THR A 174 -13.70 -15.94 20.13
N ASN A 175 -13.83 -14.66 19.73
CA ASN A 175 -13.82 -13.48 20.62
C ASN A 175 -12.57 -13.37 21.52
N ILE A 176 -11.56 -14.22 21.34
CA ILE A 176 -10.26 -14.11 22.01
C ILE A 176 -9.40 -13.19 21.16
N PRO A 177 -8.82 -12.11 21.71
CA PRO A 177 -7.99 -11.19 20.95
C PRO A 177 -6.67 -11.88 20.53
N ILE A 178 -6.30 -11.70 19.26
CA ILE A 178 -5.02 -12.16 18.70
C ILE A 178 -3.89 -11.29 19.29
N PRO A 179 -2.69 -11.83 19.54
CA PRO A 179 -1.55 -11.03 19.97
C PRO A 179 -1.30 -9.83 19.05
N PHE A 180 -1.03 -8.65 19.64
CA PHE A 180 -0.88 -7.40 18.88
C PHE A 180 0.15 -7.50 17.75
N ILE A 181 1.26 -8.23 17.99
CA ILE A 181 2.30 -8.41 16.97
C ILE A 181 1.84 -9.23 15.77
N ASP A 182 0.90 -10.16 15.96
CA ASP A 182 0.36 -11.01 14.89
C ASP A 182 -0.71 -10.26 14.09
N ALA A 183 -1.52 -9.43 14.77
CA ALA A 183 -2.40 -8.47 14.11
C ALA A 183 -1.59 -7.44 13.30
N LEU A 184 -0.48 -6.94 13.85
CA LEU A 184 0.44 -6.03 13.17
C LEU A 184 1.05 -6.70 11.93
N PHE A 185 1.53 -7.94 12.08
CA PHE A 185 2.08 -8.73 10.98
C PHE A 185 1.06 -8.94 9.86
N THR A 186 -0.17 -9.32 10.22
CA THR A 186 -1.26 -9.54 9.26
C THR A 186 -1.60 -8.24 8.53
N SER A 187 -1.65 -7.10 9.23
CA SER A 187 -1.88 -5.79 8.62
C SER A 187 -0.74 -5.37 7.67
N PHE A 188 0.53 -5.55 8.09
CA PHE A 188 1.69 -5.32 7.22
C PHE A 188 1.61 -6.18 5.96
N SER A 189 1.34 -7.47 6.12
CA SER A 189 1.25 -8.41 5.01
C SER A 189 0.08 -8.09 4.06
N ALA A 190 -1.09 -7.68 4.59
CA ALA A 190 -2.25 -7.30 3.77
C ALA A 190 -2.01 -6.00 2.98
N VAL A 191 -1.51 -4.94 3.63
CA VAL A 191 -1.25 -3.64 2.97
C VAL A 191 -0.04 -3.72 2.03
N CYS A 192 1.00 -4.48 2.40
CA CYS A 192 2.13 -4.74 1.51
C CYS A 192 1.81 -5.75 0.43
N VAL A 193 0.65 -6.41 0.51
CA VAL A 193 0.20 -7.38 -0.49
C VAL A 193 1.22 -8.52 -0.60
N THR A 194 1.67 -9.01 0.56
CA THR A 194 2.69 -10.05 0.64
C THR A 194 2.05 -11.42 0.65
N GLY A 195 1.10 -11.70 1.55
CA GLY A 195 0.43 -13.00 1.67
C GLY A 195 1.00 -13.94 2.72
N LEU A 196 2.08 -13.54 3.39
CA LEU A 196 2.60 -14.27 4.56
C LEU A 196 1.61 -14.12 5.71
N THR A 197 1.27 -15.23 6.36
CA THR A 197 0.28 -15.28 7.44
C THR A 197 0.85 -16.03 8.63
N VAL A 198 0.61 -15.50 9.83
CA VAL A 198 0.91 -16.19 11.11
C VAL A 198 -0.31 -17.00 11.56
N ASN A 199 -1.51 -16.46 11.30
CA ASN A 199 -2.80 -17.00 11.66
C ASN A 199 -3.56 -17.43 10.41
N ASN A 200 -4.46 -18.39 10.55
CA ASN A 200 -5.30 -18.82 9.45
C ASN A 200 -6.46 -17.82 9.25
N ILE A 201 -6.48 -17.16 8.09
CA ILE A 201 -7.43 -16.10 7.76
C ILE A 201 -8.88 -16.61 7.80
N GLY A 202 -9.11 -17.85 7.36
CA GLY A 202 -10.44 -18.45 7.27
C GLY A 202 -11.05 -18.81 8.62
N SER A 203 -10.23 -19.36 9.53
CA SER A 203 -10.70 -19.87 10.82
C SER A 203 -10.56 -18.88 11.96
N ASP A 204 -9.48 -18.09 11.99
CA ASP A 204 -9.11 -17.30 13.17
C ASP A 204 -9.78 -15.92 13.17
N PHE A 205 -10.10 -15.41 11.98
CA PHE A 205 -10.77 -14.12 11.81
C PHE A 205 -12.26 -14.31 11.54
N SER A 206 -13.07 -13.44 12.16
CA SER A 206 -14.49 -13.34 11.88
C SER A 206 -14.74 -12.75 10.48
N PHE A 207 -15.99 -12.77 10.01
CA PHE A 207 -16.37 -12.08 8.77
C PHE A 207 -15.95 -10.59 8.77
N PHE A 208 -16.05 -9.91 9.91
CA PHE A 208 -15.61 -8.52 10.05
C PHE A 208 -14.09 -8.39 9.88
N GLY A 209 -13.30 -9.28 10.48
CA GLY A 209 -11.84 -9.32 10.32
C GLY A 209 -11.42 -9.62 8.88
N GLN A 210 -12.06 -10.58 8.23
CA GLN A 210 -11.83 -10.92 6.83
C GLN A 210 -12.13 -9.73 5.90
N LEU A 211 -13.19 -8.97 6.19
CA LEU A 211 -13.57 -7.77 5.44
C LEU A 211 -12.52 -6.65 5.62
N ILE A 212 -11.98 -6.47 6.83
CA ILE A 212 -10.86 -5.53 7.07
C ILE A 212 -9.63 -5.93 6.25
N ILE A 213 -9.23 -7.21 6.30
CA ILE A 213 -8.10 -7.73 5.52
C ILE A 213 -8.31 -7.47 4.04
N LEU A 214 -9.51 -7.72 3.51
CA LEU A 214 -9.86 -7.48 2.12
C LEU A 214 -9.72 -5.99 1.74
N PHE A 215 -10.15 -5.07 2.61
CA PHE A 215 -9.95 -3.64 2.38
C PHE A 215 -8.47 -3.22 2.42
N LEU A 216 -7.68 -3.78 3.35
CA LEU A 216 -6.24 -3.52 3.42
C LEU A 216 -5.52 -4.00 2.16
N ILE A 217 -5.90 -5.19 1.67
CA ILE A 217 -5.43 -5.72 0.38
C ILE A 217 -5.79 -4.76 -0.75
N GLN A 218 -7.02 -4.25 -0.81
CA GLN A 218 -7.44 -3.34 -1.87
C GLN A 218 -6.65 -2.02 -1.86
N ILE A 219 -6.47 -1.42 -0.67
CA ILE A 219 -5.68 -0.19 -0.51
C ILE A 219 -4.22 -0.44 -0.91
N GLY A 220 -3.67 -1.58 -0.49
CA GLY A 220 -2.34 -2.04 -0.87
C GLY A 220 -2.19 -2.22 -2.38
N GLY A 221 -3.11 -2.97 -3.01
CA GLY A 221 -3.09 -3.40 -4.40
C GLY A 221 -3.23 -2.25 -5.40
N LEU A 222 -4.08 -1.25 -5.10
CA LEU A 222 -4.16 -0.01 -5.89
C LEU A 222 -2.82 0.73 -5.98
N GLY A 223 -1.91 0.43 -5.05
CA GLY A 223 -0.54 0.89 -5.05
C GLY A 223 -0.38 2.19 -4.28
N ILE A 224 0.80 2.31 -3.67
CA ILE A 224 1.22 3.44 -2.85
C ILE A 224 1.01 4.79 -3.54
N MET A 225 1.31 4.86 -4.84
CA MET A 225 1.24 6.11 -5.60
C MET A 225 -0.18 6.49 -6.01
N SER A 226 -1.06 5.52 -6.31
CA SER A 226 -2.46 5.79 -6.68
C SER A 226 -3.25 6.23 -5.45
N PHE A 227 -3.07 5.53 -4.33
CA PHE A 227 -3.73 5.88 -3.08
C PHE A 227 -3.24 7.20 -2.51
N SER A 228 -1.93 7.46 -2.52
CA SER A 228 -1.40 8.75 -2.05
C SER A 228 -1.87 9.94 -2.91
N ALA A 229 -1.99 9.76 -4.22
CA ALA A 229 -2.55 10.78 -5.11
C ALA A 229 -4.03 11.05 -4.81
N LEU A 230 -4.82 10.01 -4.56
CA LEU A 230 -6.22 10.14 -4.14
C LEU A 230 -6.34 10.81 -2.77
N LEU A 231 -5.48 10.45 -1.81
CA LEU A 231 -5.42 11.08 -0.50
C LEU A 231 -5.08 12.57 -0.65
N MET A 232 -4.13 12.94 -1.51
CA MET A 232 -3.80 14.34 -1.80
C MET A 232 -4.97 15.13 -2.41
N LEU A 233 -5.79 14.49 -3.26
CA LEU A 233 -7.01 15.07 -3.81
C LEU A 233 -8.07 15.33 -2.74
N ILE A 234 -8.34 14.33 -1.89
CA ILE A 234 -9.32 14.44 -0.79
C ILE A 234 -8.91 15.54 0.18
N LEU A 235 -7.61 15.62 0.47
CA LEU A 235 -7.05 16.63 1.35
C LEU A 235 -7.08 18.06 0.75
N ARG A 236 -7.71 18.27 -0.43
CA ARG A 236 -7.93 19.57 -1.10
C ARG A 236 -6.69 20.47 -1.16
N ARG A 237 -5.50 19.88 -1.25
CA ARG A 237 -4.29 20.65 -1.48
C ARG A 237 -4.40 21.18 -2.91
N LYS A 238 -4.39 22.51 -3.11
CA LYS A 238 -4.07 23.07 -4.43
C LYS A 238 -2.72 22.48 -4.81
N VAL A 239 -2.70 21.52 -5.71
CA VAL A 239 -1.45 20.87 -6.11
C VAL A 239 -0.62 21.95 -6.79
N SER A 240 0.43 22.39 -6.10
CA SER A 240 1.38 23.35 -6.64
C SER A 240 1.95 22.79 -7.94
N GLN A 241 2.26 23.63 -8.93
CA GLN A 241 2.92 23.17 -10.15
C GLN A 241 4.24 22.43 -9.85
N SER A 242 4.93 22.80 -8.77
CA SER A 242 6.13 22.10 -8.29
C SER A 242 5.84 20.71 -7.69
N ASP A 243 4.69 20.54 -7.03
CA ASP A 243 4.25 19.23 -6.52
C ASP A 243 3.77 18.34 -7.69
N THR A 244 3.18 18.94 -8.74
CA THR A 244 2.79 18.22 -9.96
C THR A 244 3.98 17.75 -10.79
N MET A 245 5.03 18.55 -10.94
CA MET A 245 6.25 18.15 -11.66
C MET A 245 6.92 16.95 -10.96
N ARG A 246 6.89 16.90 -9.62
CA ARG A 246 7.40 15.77 -8.83
C ARG A 246 6.54 14.51 -8.97
N LEU A 247 5.23 14.64 -9.19
CA LEU A 247 4.37 13.50 -9.51
C LEU A 247 4.64 12.97 -10.93
N GLN A 248 4.97 13.86 -11.87
CA GLN A 248 5.36 13.50 -13.23
C GLN A 248 6.73 12.80 -13.30
N GLU A 249 7.66 13.12 -12.40
CA GLU A 249 8.94 12.37 -12.31
C GLU A 249 8.72 10.88 -11.97
N ASN A 250 7.69 10.54 -11.18
CA ASN A 250 7.36 9.15 -10.86
C ASN A 250 6.49 8.46 -11.93
N TYR A 251 5.62 9.21 -12.61
CA TYR A 251 4.88 8.76 -13.78
C TYR A 251 5.60 9.27 -15.03
N ALA A 252 6.72 8.64 -15.37
CA ALA A 252 7.75 9.08 -16.32
C ALA A 252 7.31 9.63 -17.70
N THR A 253 6.02 9.78 -18.04
CA THR A 253 5.54 10.26 -19.35
C THR A 253 4.10 10.82 -19.39
N MET A 254 3.41 11.16 -18.28
CA MET A 254 1.98 11.54 -18.35
C MET A 254 1.68 13.02 -18.02
N ASN A 255 0.86 13.66 -18.85
CA ASN A 255 0.31 15.01 -18.58
C ASN A 255 -0.62 14.99 -17.36
N LEU A 256 -0.79 16.11 -16.64
CA LEU A 256 -1.61 16.18 -15.41
C LEU A 256 -3.07 15.74 -15.58
N LYS A 257 -3.68 16.11 -16.72
CA LYS A 257 -5.04 15.67 -17.09
C LYS A 257 -5.09 14.16 -17.34
N GLU A 258 -4.00 13.58 -17.82
CA GLU A 258 -3.83 12.15 -18.01
C GLU A 258 -3.56 11.44 -16.68
N THR A 259 -2.89 12.05 -15.71
CA THR A 259 -2.68 11.47 -14.37
C THR A 259 -4.00 11.27 -13.62
N PHE A 260 -4.90 12.26 -13.62
CA PHE A 260 -6.22 12.11 -12.97
C PHE A 260 -7.14 11.14 -13.74
N SER A 261 -7.10 11.16 -15.08
CA SER A 261 -7.77 10.15 -15.89
C SER A 261 -7.20 8.75 -15.67
N ALA A 262 -5.90 8.62 -15.38
CA ALA A 262 -5.25 7.36 -15.09
C ALA A 262 -5.71 6.80 -13.74
N ILE A 263 -5.86 7.62 -12.70
CA ILE A 263 -6.41 7.16 -11.41
C ILE A 263 -7.82 6.62 -11.58
N GLY A 264 -8.71 7.36 -12.26
CA GLY A 264 -10.07 6.88 -12.54
C GLY A 264 -10.11 5.61 -13.40
N PHE A 265 -9.14 5.46 -14.32
CA PHE A 265 -8.95 4.23 -15.07
C PHE A 265 -8.51 3.07 -14.18
N ILE A 266 -7.53 3.28 -13.28
CA ILE A 266 -7.04 2.26 -12.35
C ILE A 266 -8.20 1.67 -11.56
N PHE A 267 -8.98 2.51 -10.86
CA PHE A 267 -10.11 2.05 -10.05
C PHE A 267 -11.18 1.29 -10.87
N LYS A 268 -11.57 1.81 -12.04
CA LYS A 268 -12.56 1.13 -12.88
C LYS A 268 -12.04 -0.19 -13.43
N PHE A 269 -10.76 -0.23 -13.77
CA PHE A 269 -10.12 -1.42 -14.32
C PHE A 269 -9.92 -2.49 -13.25
N THR A 270 -9.48 -2.13 -12.04
CA THR A 270 -9.37 -3.09 -10.93
C THR A 270 -10.73 -3.71 -10.61
N LEU A 271 -11.74 -2.88 -10.34
CA LEU A 271 -13.09 -3.34 -10.01
C LEU A 271 -13.70 -4.20 -11.12
N PHE A 272 -13.39 -3.91 -12.40
CA PHE A 272 -13.88 -4.70 -13.53
C PHE A 272 -13.29 -6.11 -13.55
N PHE A 273 -11.97 -6.27 -13.41
CA PHE A 273 -11.34 -7.59 -13.41
C PHE A 273 -11.64 -8.37 -12.13
N GLU A 274 -11.73 -7.70 -10.98
CA GLU A 274 -12.16 -8.30 -9.71
C GLU A 274 -13.61 -8.80 -9.81
N PHE A 275 -14.52 -8.01 -10.39
CA PHE A 275 -15.90 -8.42 -10.58
C PHE A 275 -16.02 -9.64 -11.51
N ILE A 276 -15.35 -9.60 -12.66
CA ILE A 276 -15.36 -10.71 -13.63
C ILE A 276 -14.76 -11.98 -13.02
N GLY A 277 -13.61 -11.86 -12.34
CA GLY A 277 -12.98 -12.97 -11.64
C GLY A 277 -13.90 -13.58 -10.60
N SER A 278 -14.55 -12.75 -9.79
CA SER A 278 -15.53 -13.18 -8.79
C SER A 278 -16.71 -13.93 -9.42
N VAL A 279 -17.30 -13.39 -10.51
CA VAL A 279 -18.43 -14.04 -11.20
C VAL A 279 -18.05 -15.41 -11.74
N PHE A 280 -16.89 -15.53 -12.39
CA PHE A 280 -16.44 -16.83 -12.88
C PHE A 280 -16.13 -17.81 -11.74
N LEU A 281 -15.48 -17.37 -10.67
CA LEU A 281 -15.23 -18.22 -9.49
C LEU A 281 -16.54 -18.68 -8.84
N ILE A 282 -17.54 -17.81 -8.69
CA ILE A 282 -18.88 -18.18 -8.19
C ILE A 282 -19.49 -19.27 -9.08
N ALA A 283 -19.45 -19.09 -10.40
CA ALA A 283 -20.04 -20.04 -11.34
C ALA A 283 -19.40 -21.44 -11.24
N PHE A 284 -18.08 -21.51 -11.02
CA PHE A 284 -17.34 -22.78 -10.93
C PHE A 284 -17.30 -23.40 -9.53
N TRP A 285 -17.40 -22.61 -8.46
CA TRP A 285 -17.40 -23.12 -7.08
C TRP A 285 -18.81 -23.41 -6.55
N TYR A 286 -19.84 -23.02 -7.28
CA TYR A 286 -21.22 -23.29 -6.90
C TYR A 286 -21.46 -24.78 -6.72
N THR A 287 -21.86 -25.16 -5.51
CA THR A 287 -22.26 -26.51 -5.15
C THR A 287 -23.58 -26.44 -4.38
N PRO A 288 -24.62 -27.22 -4.75
CA PRO A 288 -25.95 -27.12 -4.12
C PRO A 288 -25.97 -27.35 -2.60
N GLN A 289 -24.92 -27.98 -2.07
CA GLN A 289 -24.78 -28.36 -0.66
C GLN A 289 -24.10 -27.29 0.21
N LYS A 290 -23.45 -26.27 -0.38
CA LYS A 290 -22.77 -25.20 0.35
C LYS A 290 -23.63 -23.95 0.43
N ASN A 291 -23.50 -23.20 1.52
CA ASN A 291 -24.15 -21.91 1.68
C ASN A 291 -23.73 -20.96 0.56
N LEU A 292 -24.71 -20.40 -0.13
CA LEU A 292 -24.50 -19.50 -1.26
C LEU A 292 -23.74 -18.23 -0.84
N HIS A 293 -24.03 -17.72 0.36
CA HIS A 293 -23.34 -16.57 0.94
C HIS A 293 -21.82 -16.79 1.06
N ASP A 294 -21.40 -17.94 1.57
CA ASP A 294 -19.99 -18.24 1.83
C ASP A 294 -19.23 -18.44 0.51
N ILE A 295 -19.88 -18.99 -0.51
CA ILE A 295 -19.33 -19.10 -1.88
C ILE A 295 -19.12 -17.71 -2.49
N ILE A 296 -20.13 -16.84 -2.42
CA ILE A 296 -20.02 -15.47 -2.96
C ILE A 296 -18.88 -14.73 -2.29
N PHE A 297 -18.84 -14.73 -0.95
CA PHE A 297 -17.80 -14.02 -0.22
C PHE A 297 -16.41 -14.60 -0.51
N SER A 298 -16.27 -15.92 -0.53
CA SER A 298 -15.00 -16.57 -0.85
C SER A 298 -14.52 -16.25 -2.25
N ALA A 299 -15.40 -16.28 -3.25
CA ALA A 299 -15.04 -15.95 -4.62
C ALA A 299 -14.62 -14.47 -4.77
N ILE A 300 -15.33 -13.54 -4.13
CA ILE A 300 -14.97 -12.11 -4.11
C ILE A 300 -13.61 -11.91 -3.43
N PHE A 301 -13.41 -12.52 -2.26
CA PHE A 301 -12.16 -12.42 -1.52
C PHE A 301 -10.97 -12.92 -2.33
N HIS A 302 -11.08 -14.12 -2.91
CA HIS A 302 -9.99 -14.70 -3.71
C HIS A 302 -9.77 -13.94 -5.02
N SER A 303 -10.82 -13.40 -5.65
CA SER A 303 -10.66 -12.60 -6.86
C SER A 303 -9.90 -11.29 -6.59
N ILE A 304 -10.24 -10.60 -5.50
CA ILE A 304 -9.52 -9.38 -5.08
C ILE A 304 -8.10 -9.72 -4.66
N SER A 305 -7.91 -10.77 -3.85
CA SER A 305 -6.59 -11.23 -3.42
C SER A 305 -5.71 -11.61 -4.61
N ALA A 306 -6.26 -12.32 -5.62
CA ALA A 306 -5.54 -12.70 -6.83
C ALA A 306 -5.20 -11.51 -7.73
N PHE A 307 -6.14 -10.61 -8.00
CA PHE A 307 -5.88 -9.43 -8.83
C PHE A 307 -4.90 -8.48 -8.14
N CYS A 308 -5.07 -8.30 -6.83
CA CYS A 308 -4.16 -7.50 -6.03
C CYS A 308 -2.83 -8.21 -5.82
N ASN A 309 -2.61 -9.47 -6.21
CA ASN A 309 -1.33 -10.18 -5.99
C ASN A 309 -1.02 -10.46 -4.50
N ALA A 310 -2.06 -10.55 -3.66
CA ALA A 310 -1.92 -10.58 -2.20
C ALA A 310 -1.68 -11.98 -1.61
N GLY A 311 -2.17 -13.06 -2.24
CA GLY A 311 -1.96 -14.43 -1.77
C GLY A 311 -2.69 -14.85 -0.50
N PHE A 312 -3.52 -13.98 0.07
CA PHE A 312 -4.42 -14.32 1.15
C PHE A 312 -5.51 -15.27 0.61
N SER A 313 -5.77 -16.36 1.32
CA SER A 313 -6.84 -17.32 1.05
C SER A 313 -7.74 -17.46 2.28
N LEU A 314 -9.03 -17.65 2.07
CA LEU A 314 -9.95 -18.04 3.15
C LEU A 314 -9.91 -19.54 3.45
N PHE A 315 -9.29 -20.34 2.56
CA PHE A 315 -9.12 -21.77 2.80
C PHE A 315 -7.81 -22.02 3.56
N SER A 316 -7.86 -22.94 4.52
CA SER A 316 -6.72 -23.29 5.38
C SER A 316 -5.53 -23.85 4.58
N ASP A 317 -5.80 -24.50 3.47
CA ASP A 317 -4.85 -25.12 2.55
C ASP A 317 -4.52 -24.23 1.35
N SER A 318 -4.80 -22.92 1.42
CA SER A 318 -4.67 -21.98 0.32
C SER A 318 -5.53 -22.35 -0.89
N LEU A 319 -4.99 -23.05 -1.90
CA LEU A 319 -5.70 -23.58 -3.07
C LEU A 319 -5.29 -25.02 -3.39
N ILE A 320 -4.68 -25.74 -2.45
CA ILE A 320 -4.21 -27.12 -2.65
C ILE A 320 -5.39 -28.04 -3.00
N SER A 321 -6.54 -27.87 -2.34
CA SER A 321 -7.79 -28.56 -2.70
C SER A 321 -8.27 -28.31 -4.13
N PHE A 322 -7.87 -27.20 -4.76
CA PHE A 322 -8.21 -26.84 -6.15
C PHE A 322 -7.10 -27.15 -7.15
N GLN A 323 -6.05 -27.87 -6.76
CA GLN A 323 -4.84 -28.10 -7.57
C GLN A 323 -5.12 -28.63 -8.98
N PHE A 324 -6.12 -29.49 -9.15
CA PHE A 324 -6.52 -30.07 -10.45
C PHE A 324 -7.77 -29.43 -11.04
N HIS A 325 -8.36 -28.44 -10.36
CA HIS A 325 -9.53 -27.74 -10.85
C HIS A 325 -9.12 -26.64 -11.85
N PHE A 326 -8.93 -27.05 -13.11
CA PHE A 326 -8.40 -26.20 -14.19
C PHE A 326 -9.04 -24.79 -14.27
N PRO A 327 -10.38 -24.62 -14.21
CA PRO A 327 -10.98 -23.28 -14.25
C PRO A 327 -10.49 -22.37 -13.12
N THR A 328 -10.40 -22.87 -11.89
CA THR A 328 -9.97 -22.07 -10.72
C THR A 328 -8.52 -21.61 -10.90
N VAL A 329 -7.64 -22.57 -11.21
CA VAL A 329 -6.21 -22.33 -11.40
C VAL A 329 -5.97 -21.32 -12.52
N PHE A 330 -6.69 -21.45 -13.63
CA PHE A 330 -6.59 -20.54 -14.77
C PHE A 330 -7.11 -19.13 -14.46
N ILE A 331 -8.28 -18.99 -13.84
CA ILE A 331 -8.86 -17.68 -13.48
C ILE A 331 -7.93 -16.94 -12.51
N ILE A 332 -7.44 -17.62 -11.48
CA ILE A 332 -6.54 -17.02 -10.48
C ILE A 332 -5.21 -16.65 -11.12
N SER A 333 -4.63 -17.52 -11.96
CA SER A 333 -3.40 -17.20 -12.71
C SER A 333 -3.59 -15.97 -13.61
N PHE A 334 -4.73 -15.88 -14.28
CA PHE A 334 -5.04 -14.74 -15.15
C PHE A 334 -5.13 -13.44 -14.36
N LEU A 335 -5.83 -13.42 -13.23
CA LEU A 335 -5.93 -12.24 -12.35
C LEU A 335 -4.56 -11.79 -11.84
N ILE A 336 -3.72 -12.75 -11.39
CA ILE A 336 -2.34 -12.48 -10.94
C ILE A 336 -1.49 -11.86 -12.05
N ILE A 337 -1.58 -12.40 -13.27
CA ILE A 337 -0.81 -11.90 -14.41
C ILE A 337 -1.27 -10.49 -14.76
N VAL A 338 -2.58 -10.24 -14.86
CA VAL A 338 -3.13 -8.92 -15.21
C VAL A 338 -2.78 -7.89 -14.14
N GLY A 339 -2.93 -8.21 -12.85
CA GLY A 339 -2.54 -7.35 -11.73
C GLY A 339 -1.04 -6.99 -11.75
N GLY A 340 -0.20 -7.99 -12.02
CA GLY A 340 1.27 -7.85 -12.05
C GLY A 340 1.86 -7.11 -13.26
N LEU A 341 1.10 -6.87 -14.35
CA LEU A 341 1.60 -6.19 -15.56
C LEU A 341 1.81 -4.69 -15.40
N GLY A 342 1.17 -4.07 -14.40
CA GLY A 342 1.27 -2.64 -14.14
C GLY A 342 0.25 -1.78 -14.90
N PHE A 343 -0.33 -0.81 -14.20
CA PHE A 343 -1.39 0.04 -14.74
C PHE A 343 -1.01 0.83 -16.01
N PRO A 344 0.22 1.36 -16.16
CA PRO A 344 0.62 2.02 -17.40
C PRO A 344 0.63 1.08 -18.61
N VAL A 345 0.96 -0.20 -18.40
CA VAL A 345 0.95 -1.24 -19.44
C VAL A 345 -0.48 -1.53 -19.85
N LEU A 346 -1.35 -1.80 -18.88
CA LEU A 346 -2.78 -2.04 -19.10
C LEU A 346 -3.46 -0.88 -19.81
N PHE A 347 -3.15 0.36 -19.41
CA PHE A 347 -3.68 1.56 -20.05
C PHE A 347 -3.21 1.69 -21.52
N ASN A 348 -1.93 1.40 -21.81
CA ASN A 348 -1.42 1.45 -23.17
C ASN A 348 -2.04 0.36 -24.06
N LEU A 349 -2.28 -0.84 -23.52
CA LEU A 349 -2.98 -1.93 -24.21
C LEU A 349 -4.45 -1.56 -24.47
N TYR A 350 -5.14 -1.04 -23.47
CA TYR A 350 -6.52 -0.57 -23.58
C TYR A 350 -6.68 0.50 -24.67
N GLN A 351 -5.78 1.49 -24.72
CA GLN A 351 -5.81 2.51 -25.76
C GLN A 351 -5.61 1.95 -27.18
N ARG A 352 -4.71 0.97 -27.32
CA ARG A 352 -4.36 0.39 -28.63
C ARG A 352 -5.44 -0.57 -29.13
N TYR A 353 -5.86 -1.52 -28.30
CA TYR A 353 -6.72 -2.63 -28.74
C TYR A 353 -8.20 -2.35 -28.58
N ILE A 354 -8.61 -1.66 -27.50
CA ILE A 354 -10.04 -1.44 -27.21
C ILE A 354 -10.51 -0.10 -27.78
N LYS A 355 -9.71 0.96 -27.61
CA LYS A 355 -10.01 2.27 -28.23
C LYS A 355 -9.54 2.40 -29.68
N HIS A 356 -8.99 1.32 -30.26
CA HIS A 356 -8.45 1.27 -31.62
C HIS A 356 -7.60 2.48 -32.03
N LYS A 357 -6.86 3.09 -31.08
CA LYS A 357 -5.95 4.18 -31.43
C LYS A 357 -4.72 3.59 -32.10
N HIS A 358 -4.31 4.13 -33.24
CA HIS A 358 -3.07 3.76 -33.94
C HIS A 358 -1.80 4.24 -33.21
N ILE A 359 -1.60 3.78 -31.97
CA ILE A 359 -0.47 4.13 -31.11
C ILE A 359 0.49 2.94 -31.06
N LYS A 360 1.78 3.18 -31.31
CA LYS A 360 2.84 2.17 -31.11
C LYS A 360 2.96 1.84 -29.63
N LEU A 361 3.20 0.56 -29.29
CA LEU A 361 3.45 0.18 -27.90
C LEU A 361 4.65 0.93 -27.35
N ARG A 362 4.52 1.42 -26.12
CA ARG A 362 5.65 2.05 -25.41
C ARG A 362 6.72 0.99 -25.13
N LEU A 363 7.99 1.43 -25.09
CA LEU A 363 9.13 0.54 -24.85
C LEU A 363 8.98 -0.17 -23.50
N GLN A 364 8.55 0.56 -22.46
CA GLN A 364 8.22 0.01 -21.15
C GLN A 364 7.16 -1.11 -21.21
N THR A 365 6.06 -0.90 -21.94
CA THR A 365 4.98 -1.88 -22.11
C THR A 365 5.50 -3.15 -22.79
N ARG A 366 6.29 -2.99 -23.85
CA ARG A 366 6.85 -4.14 -24.57
C ARG A 366 7.85 -4.92 -23.72
N MET A 367 8.74 -4.24 -22.98
CA MET A 367 9.68 -4.90 -22.06
C MET A 367 8.94 -5.68 -20.97
N ALA A 368 7.93 -5.07 -20.34
CA ALA A 368 7.15 -5.71 -19.28
C ALA A 368 6.46 -7.00 -19.75
N LEU A 369 5.85 -6.98 -20.95
CA LEU A 369 5.19 -8.15 -21.53
C LEU A 369 6.17 -9.27 -21.90
N ILE A 370 7.28 -8.92 -22.56
CA ILE A 370 8.29 -9.91 -22.99
C ILE A 370 8.93 -10.58 -21.77
N ILE A 371 9.38 -9.80 -20.79
CA ILE A 371 10.04 -10.35 -19.59
C ILE A 371 9.05 -11.14 -18.74
N THR A 372 7.81 -10.67 -18.59
CA THR A 372 6.76 -11.41 -17.88
C THR A 372 6.49 -12.77 -18.54
N GLY A 373 6.29 -12.80 -19.86
CA GLY A 373 6.08 -14.05 -20.59
C GLY A 373 7.29 -14.97 -20.51
N PHE A 374 8.49 -14.43 -20.68
CA PHE A 374 9.74 -15.18 -20.56
C PHE A 374 9.89 -15.83 -19.18
N LEU A 375 9.69 -15.07 -18.09
CA LEU A 375 9.84 -15.60 -16.73
C LEU A 375 8.81 -16.69 -16.40
N ILE A 376 7.54 -16.53 -16.85
CA ILE A 376 6.51 -17.57 -16.65
C ILE A 376 6.90 -18.85 -17.41
N VAL A 377 7.26 -18.73 -18.68
CA VAL A 377 7.60 -19.91 -19.50
C VAL A 377 8.87 -20.59 -18.96
N PHE A 378 9.89 -19.80 -18.65
CA PHE A 378 11.16 -20.29 -18.10
C PHE A 378 10.97 -20.99 -16.75
N GLY A 379 10.22 -20.37 -15.81
CA GLY A 379 9.92 -20.97 -14.52
C GLY A 379 9.07 -22.23 -14.65
N THR A 380 8.07 -22.24 -15.53
CA THR A 380 7.23 -23.41 -15.79
C THR A 380 8.07 -24.59 -16.28
N ILE A 381 8.96 -24.37 -17.26
CA ILE A 381 9.82 -25.42 -17.81
C ILE A 381 10.74 -25.98 -16.72
N ILE A 382 11.37 -25.12 -15.92
CA ILE A 382 12.35 -25.59 -14.96
C ILE A 382 11.70 -26.33 -13.80
N ILE A 383 10.60 -25.81 -13.25
CA ILE A 383 9.83 -26.50 -12.20
C ILE A 383 9.30 -27.85 -12.73
N PHE A 384 8.81 -27.87 -13.98
CA PHE A 384 8.36 -29.11 -14.60
C PHE A 384 9.48 -30.13 -14.71
N LEU A 385 10.66 -29.73 -15.18
CA LEU A 385 11.80 -30.65 -15.36
C LEU A 385 12.38 -31.15 -14.04
N THR A 386 12.49 -30.29 -13.02
CA THR A 386 13.09 -30.68 -11.73
C THR A 386 12.14 -31.54 -10.89
N GLU A 387 10.84 -31.27 -10.93
CA GLU A 387 9.85 -32.00 -10.13
C GLU A 387 9.18 -33.18 -10.87
N TYR A 388 9.48 -33.37 -12.17
CA TYR A 388 8.83 -34.38 -13.01
C TYR A 388 8.84 -35.78 -12.39
N SER A 389 9.98 -36.17 -11.80
CA SER A 389 10.23 -37.48 -11.20
C SER A 389 10.27 -37.45 -9.67
N HIS A 390 10.05 -36.29 -9.05
CA HIS A 390 10.12 -36.11 -7.60
C HIS A 390 8.72 -35.88 -7.02
N SER A 391 8.39 -34.67 -6.55
CA SER A 391 7.10 -34.39 -5.87
C SER A 391 5.89 -34.66 -6.77
N MET A 392 6.04 -34.54 -8.09
CA MET A 392 4.95 -34.71 -9.03
C MET A 392 4.91 -36.09 -9.70
N ASN A 393 5.76 -37.05 -9.31
CA ASN A 393 5.96 -38.31 -10.04
C ASN A 393 4.65 -39.05 -10.38
N ALA A 394 3.76 -39.16 -9.40
CA ALA A 394 2.49 -39.88 -9.50
C ALA A 394 1.42 -39.19 -10.37
N LEU A 395 1.67 -37.97 -10.87
CA LEU A 395 0.69 -37.16 -11.60
C LEU A 395 0.76 -37.37 -13.11
N THR A 396 -0.36 -37.14 -13.79
CA THR A 396 -0.40 -37.12 -15.26
C THR A 396 0.40 -35.95 -15.81
N VAL A 397 0.88 -36.06 -17.07
CA VAL A 397 1.68 -34.98 -17.72
C VAL A 397 0.93 -33.64 -17.73
N PHE A 398 -0.39 -33.66 -17.96
CA PHE A 398 -1.20 -32.44 -17.93
C PHE A 398 -1.27 -31.83 -16.53
N GLN A 399 -1.48 -32.64 -15.49
CA GLN A 399 -1.48 -32.17 -14.10
C GLN A 399 -0.12 -31.62 -13.68
N LYS A 400 0.98 -32.29 -14.07
CA LYS A 400 2.35 -31.80 -13.88
C LYS A 400 2.51 -30.41 -14.49
N LEU A 401 2.13 -30.25 -15.75
CA LEU A 401 2.23 -28.97 -16.46
C LEU A 401 1.38 -27.88 -15.81
N GLN A 402 0.15 -28.21 -15.39
CA GLN A 402 -0.74 -27.27 -14.70
C GLN A 402 -0.14 -26.77 -13.38
N LEU A 403 0.40 -27.67 -12.56
CA LEU A 403 1.03 -27.31 -11.28
C LEU A 403 2.31 -26.50 -11.49
N SER A 404 3.18 -26.92 -12.41
CA SER A 404 4.40 -26.17 -12.73
C SER A 404 4.09 -24.78 -13.28
N TYR A 405 3.06 -24.65 -14.12
CA TYR A 405 2.59 -23.37 -14.65
C TYR A 405 2.10 -22.45 -13.54
N PHE A 406 1.19 -22.94 -12.68
CA PHE A 406 0.65 -22.15 -11.59
C PHE A 406 1.76 -21.73 -10.62
N GLN A 407 2.68 -22.64 -10.30
CA GLN A 407 3.79 -22.33 -9.41
C GLN A 407 4.72 -21.27 -10.00
N SER A 408 4.98 -21.30 -11.30
CA SER A 408 5.77 -20.25 -11.96
C SER A 408 5.04 -18.90 -11.98
N VAL A 409 3.71 -18.90 -12.05
CA VAL A 409 2.91 -17.67 -11.98
C VAL A 409 2.89 -17.13 -10.54
N THR A 410 2.71 -18.00 -9.55
CA THR A 410 2.55 -17.62 -8.14
C THR A 410 3.84 -17.12 -7.50
N THR A 411 5.00 -17.61 -7.95
CA THR A 411 6.33 -17.08 -7.54
C THR A 411 6.53 -15.62 -7.95
N ARG A 412 5.72 -15.09 -8.87
CA ARG A 412 5.76 -13.67 -9.26
C ARG A 412 4.76 -12.85 -8.46
N THR A 413 4.99 -12.80 -7.15
CA THR A 413 4.25 -11.95 -6.21
C THR A 413 2.78 -12.32 -6.09
N ALA A 414 2.41 -13.55 -5.75
CA ALA A 414 0.99 -13.88 -5.55
C ALA A 414 0.67 -14.91 -4.48
N GLY A 415 1.60 -15.76 -4.06
CA GLY A 415 1.54 -16.43 -2.74
C GLY A 415 0.56 -17.57 -2.59
N PHE A 416 -0.30 -17.82 -3.58
CA PHE A 416 -1.19 -18.97 -3.53
C PHE A 416 -0.42 -20.27 -3.70
N MET A 417 -0.80 -21.28 -2.92
CA MET A 417 -0.25 -22.62 -2.97
C MET A 417 -1.28 -23.57 -3.58
N THR A 418 -0.93 -24.23 -4.67
CA THR A 418 -1.69 -25.38 -5.22
C THR A 418 -1.01 -26.71 -4.93
N THR A 419 0.25 -26.68 -4.51
CA THR A 419 1.00 -27.84 -4.05
C THR A 419 1.77 -27.48 -2.79
N ASP A 420 2.04 -28.47 -1.95
CA ASP A 420 2.93 -28.28 -0.83
C ASP A 420 4.38 -28.11 -1.32
N ILE A 421 4.87 -26.87 -1.27
CA ILE A 421 6.21 -26.51 -1.71
C ILE A 421 7.31 -26.97 -0.75
N THR A 422 6.96 -27.46 0.46
CA THR A 422 7.93 -28.02 1.40
C THR A 422 8.51 -29.36 0.92
N MET A 423 7.82 -30.04 0.00
CA MET A 423 8.24 -31.32 -0.59
C MET A 423 9.07 -31.15 -1.87
N PHE A 424 9.33 -29.93 -2.30
CA PHE A 424 10.10 -29.68 -3.52
C PHE A 424 11.58 -29.97 -3.33
N HIS A 425 12.23 -30.38 -4.42
CA HIS A 425 13.65 -30.57 -4.46
C HIS A 425 14.38 -29.24 -4.14
N PRO A 426 15.51 -29.24 -3.40
CA PRO A 426 16.25 -28.02 -3.06
C PRO A 426 16.62 -27.15 -4.26
N SER A 427 16.90 -27.75 -5.42
CA SER A 427 17.16 -27.02 -6.67
C SER A 427 15.94 -26.25 -7.19
N THR A 428 14.74 -26.81 -7.03
CA THR A 428 13.47 -26.15 -7.37
C THR A 428 13.21 -24.98 -6.43
N ILE A 429 13.46 -25.16 -5.12
CA ILE A 429 13.36 -24.09 -4.11
C ILE A 429 14.32 -22.95 -4.44
N MET A 430 15.58 -23.26 -4.79
CA MET A 430 16.56 -22.26 -5.23
C MET A 430 16.09 -21.49 -6.47
N MET A 431 15.48 -22.17 -7.45
CA MET A 431 14.93 -21.50 -8.62
C MET A 431 13.74 -20.59 -8.24
N CYS A 432 12.83 -21.06 -7.38
CA CYS A 432 11.74 -20.24 -6.85
C CYS A 432 12.29 -18.97 -6.18
N ILE A 433 13.35 -19.07 -5.37
CA ILE A 433 14.02 -17.92 -4.77
C ILE A 433 14.45 -16.88 -5.82
N ILE A 434 15.10 -17.31 -6.90
CA ILE A 434 15.54 -16.41 -7.98
C ILE A 434 14.33 -15.74 -8.67
N LEU A 435 13.29 -16.52 -8.97
CA LEU A 435 12.07 -16.00 -9.59
C LEU A 435 11.34 -15.00 -8.68
N MET A 436 11.31 -15.23 -7.37
CA MET A 436 10.66 -14.36 -6.38
C MET A 436 11.37 -13.01 -6.20
N ILE A 437 12.70 -12.95 -6.38
CA ILE A 437 13.44 -11.67 -6.36
C ILE A 437 12.98 -10.77 -7.51
N ILE A 438 12.71 -11.36 -8.68
CA ILE A 438 12.22 -10.66 -9.87
C ILE A 438 10.69 -10.57 -9.79
N GLY A 439 10.22 -9.49 -9.17
CA GLY A 439 8.81 -9.26 -8.91
C GLY A 439 8.01 -8.76 -10.13
N ALA A 440 6.93 -8.06 -9.84
CA ALA A 440 5.99 -7.56 -10.84
C ALA A 440 6.50 -6.32 -11.60
N SER A 441 5.74 -5.86 -12.59
CA SER A 441 6.13 -4.70 -13.40
C SER A 441 6.01 -3.38 -12.61
N PRO A 442 6.61 -2.27 -13.07
CA PRO A 442 6.47 -0.97 -12.39
C PRO A 442 5.03 -0.50 -12.33
N VAL A 443 4.65 0.16 -11.21
CA VAL A 443 3.29 0.68 -10.98
C VAL A 443 2.23 -0.43 -11.15
N SER A 444 2.52 -1.60 -10.58
CA SER A 444 1.63 -2.77 -10.52
C SER A 444 1.24 -3.07 -9.07
N THR A 445 0.47 -4.14 -8.91
CA THR A 445 0.00 -4.64 -7.62
C THR A 445 1.08 -5.38 -6.83
N GLY A 446 2.21 -5.79 -7.43
CA GLY A 446 3.29 -6.56 -6.77
C GLY A 446 4.60 -5.79 -6.50
N GLY A 447 5.39 -6.27 -5.53
CA GLY A 447 6.66 -5.70 -5.04
C GLY A 447 7.92 -6.20 -5.78
N GLY A 448 9.04 -6.28 -5.05
CA GLY A 448 10.32 -6.83 -5.53
C GLY A 448 11.06 -5.97 -6.59
N ILE A 449 12.08 -6.57 -7.21
CA ILE A 449 12.81 -5.95 -8.32
C ILE A 449 11.92 -5.98 -9.55
N LYS A 450 11.66 -4.81 -10.14
CA LYS A 450 10.71 -4.70 -11.25
C LYS A 450 11.19 -5.41 -12.51
N THR A 451 10.25 -5.99 -13.28
CA THR A 451 10.54 -6.65 -14.56
C THR A 451 11.33 -5.77 -15.53
N THR A 452 11.07 -4.47 -15.57
CA THR A 452 11.80 -3.51 -16.43
C THR A 452 13.22 -3.25 -15.93
N THR A 453 13.44 -3.26 -14.62
CA THR A 453 14.78 -3.14 -14.03
C THR A 453 15.64 -4.32 -14.46
N PHE A 454 15.08 -5.53 -14.35
CA PHE A 454 15.73 -6.74 -14.84
C PHE A 454 15.97 -6.70 -16.35
N ALA A 455 14.99 -6.24 -17.14
CA ALA A 455 15.13 -6.05 -18.59
C ALA A 455 16.32 -5.14 -18.94
N LEU A 456 16.44 -3.99 -18.26
CA LEU A 456 17.51 -3.03 -18.50
C LEU A 456 18.88 -3.60 -18.18
N ILE A 457 19.01 -4.39 -17.11
CA ILE A 457 20.24 -5.07 -16.74
C ILE A 457 20.64 -6.09 -17.82
N LEU A 458 19.69 -6.90 -18.31
CA LEU A 458 19.95 -7.87 -19.37
C LEU A 458 20.34 -7.20 -20.70
N ILE A 459 19.63 -6.15 -21.09
CA ILE A 459 19.94 -5.38 -22.31
C ILE A 459 21.32 -4.72 -22.19
N SER A 460 21.62 -4.14 -21.02
CA SER A 460 22.93 -3.55 -20.74
C SER A 460 24.05 -4.58 -20.83
N PHE A 461 23.88 -5.74 -20.18
CA PHE A 461 24.84 -6.83 -20.22
C PHE A 461 25.10 -7.28 -21.66
N TRP A 462 24.05 -7.51 -22.45
CA TRP A 462 24.18 -7.93 -23.84
C TRP A 462 24.88 -6.90 -24.73
N ASN A 463 24.61 -5.61 -24.52
CA ASN A 463 25.26 -4.53 -25.27
C ASN A 463 26.75 -4.38 -24.90
N ILE A 464 27.10 -4.56 -23.63
CA ILE A 464 28.51 -4.59 -23.16
C ILE A 464 29.26 -5.77 -23.81
N VAL A 465 28.66 -6.96 -23.84
CA VAL A 465 29.24 -8.14 -24.50
C VAL A 465 29.46 -7.89 -26.00
N LYS A 466 28.58 -7.13 -26.65
CA LYS A 466 28.72 -6.69 -28.05
C LYS A 466 29.68 -5.50 -28.24
N SER A 467 30.33 -5.02 -27.19
CA SER A 467 31.18 -3.82 -27.20
C SER A 467 30.45 -2.55 -27.68
N SER A 468 29.12 -2.49 -27.54
CA SER A 468 28.32 -1.30 -27.78
C SER A 468 28.06 -0.58 -26.46
N PHE A 469 28.71 0.57 -26.27
CA PHE A 469 28.48 1.44 -25.10
C PHE A 469 27.23 2.33 -25.23
N ARG A 470 26.46 2.18 -26.31
CA ARG A 470 25.13 2.77 -26.46
C ARG A 470 24.08 1.73 -26.08
N PHE A 471 23.22 2.08 -25.14
CA PHE A 471 22.10 1.24 -24.70
C PHE A 471 20.94 1.32 -25.69
N ASP A 472 21.14 0.79 -26.89
CA ASP A 472 20.12 0.82 -27.92
C ASP A 472 19.22 -0.42 -27.85
N TYR A 473 17.91 -0.19 -27.87
CA TYR A 473 16.88 -1.23 -27.98
C TYR A 473 15.77 -0.80 -28.92
N GLN A 474 15.55 -1.55 -29.99
CA GLN A 474 14.48 -1.31 -30.99
C GLN A 474 14.44 0.14 -31.53
N HIS A 475 15.59 0.62 -32.00
CA HIS A 475 15.75 1.97 -32.55
C HIS A 475 15.48 3.11 -31.55
N LYS A 476 15.62 2.83 -30.25
CA LYS A 476 15.60 3.84 -29.19
C LYS A 476 16.81 3.67 -28.30
N THR A 477 17.45 4.79 -27.97
CA THR A 477 18.54 4.82 -27.00
C THR A 477 17.95 5.00 -25.60
N ILE A 478 18.32 4.10 -24.69
CA ILE A 478 17.94 4.14 -23.29
C ILE A 478 18.87 5.12 -22.57
N ASP A 479 18.31 5.95 -21.70
CA ASP A 479 19.07 6.87 -20.85
C ASP A 479 20.03 6.09 -19.91
N PRO A 480 21.36 6.35 -19.94
CA PRO A 480 22.32 5.70 -19.06
C PRO A 480 21.97 5.83 -17.57
N ASN A 481 21.36 6.93 -17.13
CA ASN A 481 20.95 7.08 -15.73
C ASN A 481 19.93 6.02 -15.31
N SER A 482 19.03 5.62 -16.21
CA SER A 482 18.05 4.56 -15.95
C SER A 482 18.74 3.20 -15.77
N VAL A 483 19.83 2.95 -16.49
CA VAL A 483 20.63 1.73 -16.36
C VAL A 483 21.39 1.72 -15.04
N PHE A 484 22.03 2.84 -14.65
CA PHE A 484 22.72 2.93 -13.36
C PHE A 484 21.76 2.77 -12.17
N VAL A 485 20.58 3.39 -12.22
CA VAL A 485 19.55 3.20 -11.20
C VAL A 485 19.09 1.73 -11.15
N ALA A 486 19.03 1.04 -12.30
CA ALA A 486 18.68 -0.37 -12.33
C ALA A 486 19.72 -1.25 -11.62
N PHE A 487 21.01 -1.07 -11.91
CA PHE A 487 22.10 -1.76 -11.22
C PHE A 487 22.15 -1.43 -9.73
N ALA A 488 22.01 -0.16 -9.36
CA ALA A 488 21.96 0.25 -7.96
C ALA A 488 20.79 -0.45 -7.23
N THR A 489 19.61 -0.50 -7.84
CA THR A 489 18.43 -1.18 -7.28
C THR A 489 18.69 -2.67 -7.05
N LEU A 490 19.33 -3.36 -8.00
CA LEU A 490 19.71 -4.77 -7.86
C LEU A 490 20.70 -4.97 -6.70
N PHE A 491 21.75 -4.16 -6.64
CA PHE A 491 22.77 -4.25 -5.59
C PHE A 491 22.17 -4.02 -4.20
N ILE A 492 21.34 -2.97 -4.05
CA ILE A 492 20.64 -2.68 -2.80
C ILE A 492 19.73 -3.83 -2.41
N ALA A 493 18.98 -4.41 -3.36
CA ALA A 493 18.08 -5.54 -3.08
C ALA A 493 18.85 -6.76 -2.55
N ILE A 494 19.94 -7.15 -3.22
CA ILE A 494 20.78 -8.28 -2.79
C ILE A 494 21.39 -8.01 -1.42
N PHE A 495 21.91 -6.79 -1.20
CA PHE A 495 22.47 -6.39 0.09
C PHE A 495 21.42 -6.48 1.22
N LEU A 496 20.21 -5.95 0.99
CA LEU A 496 19.12 -6.02 1.97
C LEU A 496 18.71 -7.47 2.26
N ILE A 497 18.47 -8.30 1.23
CA ILE A 497 18.11 -9.71 1.42
C ILE A 497 19.18 -10.42 2.26
N PHE A 498 20.45 -10.20 1.95
CA PHE A 498 21.55 -10.81 2.69
C PHE A 498 21.61 -10.32 4.14
N SER A 499 21.56 -9.01 4.38
CA SER A 499 21.59 -8.43 5.73
C SER A 499 20.42 -8.90 6.60
N PHE A 500 19.20 -8.90 6.05
CA PHE A 500 18.01 -9.33 6.79
C PHE A 500 18.01 -10.84 7.04
N SER A 501 18.50 -11.65 6.09
CA SER A 501 18.70 -13.09 6.30
C SER A 501 19.69 -13.34 7.43
N PHE A 502 20.81 -12.61 7.46
CA PHE A 502 21.80 -12.72 8.53
C PHE A 502 21.19 -12.40 9.90
N PHE A 503 20.42 -11.32 10.04
CA PHE A 503 19.75 -10.99 11.30
C PHE A 503 18.69 -12.03 11.70
N LEU A 504 17.97 -12.60 10.73
CA LEU A 504 16.99 -13.63 11.00
C LEU A 504 17.65 -14.94 11.49
N PHE A 505 18.79 -15.32 10.91
CA PHE A 505 19.56 -16.49 11.34
C PHE A 505 20.11 -16.36 12.77
N LEU A 506 20.33 -15.14 13.26
CA LEU A 506 20.75 -14.89 14.64
C LEU A 506 19.60 -14.99 15.65
N THR A 507 18.36 -14.82 15.20
CA THR A 507 17.19 -14.67 16.08
C THR A 507 16.31 -15.91 16.14
N ASP A 508 16.15 -16.63 15.02
CA ASP A 508 15.28 -17.79 14.92
C ASP A 508 16.06 -19.07 14.56
N VAL A 509 15.72 -20.18 15.23
CA VAL A 509 16.35 -21.49 15.03
C VAL A 509 15.55 -22.29 14.00
N ALA A 510 15.90 -22.15 12.72
CA ALA A 510 15.33 -22.93 11.63
C ALA A 510 16.36 -23.18 10.52
N PRO A 511 16.12 -24.14 9.61
CA PRO A 511 17.02 -24.39 8.49
C PRO A 511 17.27 -23.14 7.62
N ILE A 512 18.51 -22.95 7.20
CA ILE A 512 18.98 -21.75 6.47
C ILE A 512 18.21 -21.54 5.18
N ASP A 513 17.93 -22.61 4.45
CA ASP A 513 17.15 -22.60 3.20
C ASP A 513 15.73 -22.10 3.43
N LYS A 514 15.07 -22.53 4.52
CA LYS A 514 13.72 -22.08 4.87
C LYS A 514 13.68 -20.61 5.28
N LEU A 515 14.63 -20.18 6.10
CA LEU A 515 14.71 -18.77 6.53
C LEU A 515 15.07 -17.84 5.36
N LEU A 516 16.00 -18.24 4.48
CA LEU A 516 16.31 -17.48 3.26
C LEU A 516 15.09 -17.37 2.34
N PHE A 517 14.32 -18.46 2.20
CA PHE A 517 13.09 -18.48 1.41
C PHE A 517 12.05 -17.48 1.96
N GLU A 518 11.83 -17.45 3.27
CA GLU A 518 10.94 -16.49 3.93
C GLU A 518 11.37 -15.04 3.68
N VAL A 519 12.66 -14.74 3.84
CA VAL A 519 13.18 -13.37 3.63
C VAL A 519 13.02 -12.93 2.18
N VAL A 520 13.31 -13.81 1.23
CA VAL A 520 13.14 -13.51 -0.20
C VAL A 520 11.67 -13.38 -0.58
N SER A 521 10.81 -14.26 -0.07
CA SER A 521 9.36 -14.18 -0.25
C SER A 521 8.80 -12.88 0.33
N ALA A 522 9.26 -12.48 1.52
CA ALA A 522 8.90 -11.23 2.15
C ALA A 522 9.36 -10.01 1.33
N PHE A 523 10.63 -9.97 0.92
CA PHE A 523 11.17 -8.89 0.07
C PHE A 523 10.46 -8.78 -1.28
N GLY A 524 10.18 -9.92 -1.92
CA GLY A 524 9.47 -9.98 -3.18
C GLY A 524 7.98 -9.66 -3.03
N THR A 525 7.44 -9.58 -1.82
CA THR A 525 6.00 -9.58 -1.53
C THR A 525 5.30 -10.75 -2.24
N VAL A 526 5.84 -11.95 -2.02
CA VAL A 526 5.36 -13.17 -2.68
C VAL A 526 4.36 -13.92 -1.85
N GLY A 527 4.63 -14.17 -0.58
CA GLY A 527 3.65 -14.83 0.30
C GLY A 527 3.73 -16.33 0.33
N LEU A 528 4.63 -16.93 -0.44
CA LEU A 528 4.96 -18.35 -0.30
C LEU A 528 5.79 -18.55 0.97
N SER A 529 5.52 -19.63 1.69
CA SER A 529 6.23 -20.00 2.92
C SER A 529 6.59 -21.48 2.91
N LEU A 530 7.74 -21.83 3.49
CA LEU A 530 8.12 -23.23 3.78
C LEU A 530 7.67 -23.67 5.19
N GLY A 531 6.66 -23.00 5.73
CA GLY A 531 6.02 -23.30 7.02
C GLY A 531 6.71 -22.67 8.23
N VAL A 532 7.56 -21.64 8.05
CA VAL A 532 8.29 -21.02 9.17
C VAL A 532 7.55 -19.81 9.73
N THR A 533 6.79 -19.07 8.91
CA THR A 533 6.12 -17.82 9.29
C THR A 533 5.35 -17.88 10.62
N PRO A 534 4.53 -18.92 10.92
CA PRO A 534 3.79 -18.98 12.18
C PRO A 534 4.67 -19.11 13.42
N HIS A 535 5.85 -19.69 13.27
CA HIS A 535 6.77 -20.05 14.36
C HIS A 535 7.87 -19.03 14.60
N LEU A 536 7.87 -17.91 13.86
CA LEU A 536 8.85 -16.85 14.04
C LEU A 536 8.72 -16.19 15.42
N SER A 537 9.86 -15.88 16.02
CA SER A 537 9.96 -15.04 17.21
C SER A 537 9.37 -13.64 16.95
N ALA A 538 9.07 -12.90 18.02
CA ALA A 538 8.59 -11.52 17.90
C ALA A 538 9.58 -10.62 17.14
N ILE A 539 10.89 -10.82 17.35
CA ILE A 539 11.94 -10.09 16.64
C ILE A 539 12.00 -10.53 15.18
N GLY A 540 11.91 -11.83 14.89
CA GLY A 540 11.85 -12.36 13.52
C GLY A 540 10.66 -11.80 12.72
N LYS A 541 9.49 -11.72 13.35
CA LYS A 541 8.30 -11.07 12.77
C LYS A 541 8.56 -9.60 12.42
N LEU A 542 9.25 -8.84 13.27
CA LEU A 542 9.64 -7.44 12.99
C LEU A 542 10.62 -7.31 11.82
N ILE A 543 11.61 -8.20 11.73
CA ILE A 543 12.57 -8.26 10.62
C ILE A 543 11.83 -8.50 9.30
N ILE A 544 10.94 -9.50 9.29
CA ILE A 544 10.15 -9.89 8.12
C ILE A 544 9.15 -8.79 7.73
N MET A 545 8.45 -8.15 8.68
CA MET A 545 7.58 -7.00 8.38
C MET A 545 8.35 -5.84 7.73
N THR A 546 9.55 -5.56 8.21
CA THR A 546 10.38 -4.46 7.70
C THR A 546 10.83 -4.74 6.26
N ILE A 547 11.28 -5.96 5.95
CA ILE A 547 11.71 -6.30 4.59
C ILE A 547 10.53 -6.35 3.61
N MET A 548 9.34 -6.81 4.04
CA MET A 548 8.11 -6.71 3.23
C MET A 548 7.82 -5.26 2.84
N PHE A 549 7.92 -4.36 3.82
CA PHE A 549 7.63 -2.95 3.61
C PHE A 549 8.62 -2.28 2.63
N ILE A 550 9.91 -2.58 2.78
CA ILE A 550 10.95 -2.09 1.85
C ILE A 550 10.74 -2.67 0.44
N GLY A 551 10.43 -3.97 0.36
CA GLY A 551 10.12 -4.68 -0.89
C GLY A 551 8.92 -4.08 -1.64
N ARG A 552 7.88 -3.70 -0.89
CA ARG A 552 6.67 -3.06 -1.43
C ARG A 552 6.93 -1.66 -1.98
N ILE A 553 7.59 -0.81 -1.19
CA ILE A 553 7.91 0.57 -1.60
C ILE A 553 8.91 0.60 -2.76
N GLY A 554 9.81 -0.38 -2.79
CA GLY A 554 10.94 -0.44 -3.69
C GLY A 554 12.21 0.05 -2.97
N PRO A 555 13.30 -0.74 -3.03
CA PRO A 555 14.49 -0.50 -2.21
C PRO A 555 15.16 0.84 -2.51
N PHE A 556 15.18 1.26 -3.79
CA PHE A 556 15.76 2.54 -4.19
C PHE A 556 14.95 3.73 -3.66
N VAL A 557 13.61 3.65 -3.71
CA VAL A 557 12.72 4.72 -3.21
C VAL A 557 12.84 4.84 -1.69
N PHE A 558 12.94 3.71 -0.99
CA PHE A 558 13.15 3.68 0.45
C PHE A 558 14.44 4.41 0.83
N LEU A 559 15.59 4.05 0.26
CA LEU A 559 16.85 4.75 0.54
C LEU A 559 16.78 6.24 0.17
N TYR A 560 16.22 6.55 -1.00
CA TYR A 560 16.11 7.93 -1.46
C TYR A 560 15.25 8.82 -0.52
N ALA A 561 14.32 8.23 0.24
CA ALA A 561 13.54 8.96 1.24
C ALA A 561 14.36 9.41 2.46
N PHE A 562 15.42 8.66 2.82
CA PHE A 562 16.29 8.95 3.96
C PHE A 562 17.52 9.76 3.57
N PHE A 563 18.11 9.49 2.40
CA PHE A 563 19.30 10.20 1.96
C PHE A 563 18.98 11.57 1.34
N GLN A 564 19.79 12.58 1.67
CA GLN A 564 19.62 13.96 1.19
C GLN A 564 20.34 14.12 -0.15
N ARG A 565 19.67 14.70 -1.16
CA ARG A 565 20.36 15.11 -2.40
C ARG A 565 21.46 16.10 -2.00
N ARG A 566 22.72 15.71 -2.17
CA ARG A 566 23.81 16.70 -2.26
C ARG A 566 23.61 17.47 -3.56
N ASN A 567 23.87 18.78 -3.53
CA ASN A 567 23.78 19.63 -4.72
C ASN A 567 24.56 18.98 -5.87
N VAL A 568 23.98 18.99 -7.07
CA VAL A 568 24.68 18.56 -8.29
C VAL A 568 25.95 19.41 -8.37
N LYS A 569 27.12 18.77 -8.27
CA LYS A 569 28.39 19.48 -8.42
C LYS A 569 28.47 19.94 -9.87
N HIS A 570 28.62 21.24 -10.09
CA HIS A 570 28.71 21.83 -11.43
C HIS A 570 30.15 21.77 -11.99
N TYR A 571 31.07 21.17 -11.26
CA TYR A 571 32.45 20.94 -11.68
C TYR A 571 32.70 19.43 -11.76
N SER A 572 33.50 19.00 -12.73
CA SER A 572 33.96 17.63 -12.90
C SER A 572 35.40 17.49 -12.41
N TYR A 573 35.71 16.35 -11.77
CA TYR A 573 37.07 15.95 -11.47
C TYR A 573 37.74 15.35 -12.73
N PRO A 574 39.09 15.29 -12.80
CA PRO A 574 39.78 14.57 -13.86
C PRO A 574 39.31 13.10 -13.93
N VAL A 575 39.11 12.60 -15.15
CA VAL A 575 38.71 11.21 -15.40
C VAL A 575 39.94 10.32 -15.28
N GLU A 576 39.95 9.46 -14.28
CA GLU A 576 41.02 8.49 -14.07
C GLU A 576 40.53 7.08 -14.42
N LYS A 577 41.36 6.32 -15.13
CA LYS A 577 41.05 4.92 -15.47
C LYS A 577 41.48 4.04 -14.32
N VAL A 578 40.51 3.42 -13.65
CA VAL A 578 40.76 2.40 -12.62
C VAL A 578 40.68 1.03 -13.28
N SER A 579 41.69 0.18 -13.08
CA SER A 579 41.63 -1.22 -13.55
C SER A 579 40.58 -1.98 -12.74
N ILE A 580 39.67 -2.66 -13.43
CA ILE A 580 38.61 -3.48 -12.82
C ILE A 580 38.83 -4.97 -13.15
N VAL A 581 39.77 -5.26 -14.06
CA VAL A 581 40.34 -6.59 -14.37
C VAL A 581 41.82 -6.41 -14.65
#